data_AF-A0A399T4E9-F1
#
_entry.id   AF-A0A399T4E9-F1
#
_cell.length_a   1.000
_cell.length_b   1.000
_cell.length_c   1.000
_cell.angle_alpha   90.00
_cell.angle_beta   90.00
_cell.angle_gamma   90.00
#
_symmetry.space_group_name_H-M   'P 1'
#
loop_
_entity.id
_entity.type
_entity.pdbx_description
1 polymer ?
#
loop_
_entity_poly.entity_id
_entity_poly.type
_entity_poly.pdbx_seq_one_letter_code
_entity_poly.pdbx_strand_id
1 'polypeptide(L)'
;MDPSVLQIVDHFLGEKRKGKDFTEIGRELKKLNLKDETVKEILKEIDRQIFLEEAVTVKQKGINESIWIGLVLIVLGVVFTIGSLTGFITGGHAIVLMYGPLIAGIVLVVRGTRKRKNIAGFSKDIRAGYFRKRH
;
A
#
# COMPACT_ATOMS: atom_id res chain seq x y z
N MET A 1 -26.46 7.81 -6.69
CA MET A 1 -25.55 8.80 -7.31
C MET A 1 -25.84 8.72 -8.79
N ASP A 2 -26.21 9.83 -9.40
CA ASP A 2 -26.57 9.87 -10.82
C ASP A 2 -25.37 9.39 -11.67
N PRO A 3 -25.55 8.51 -12.66
CA PRO A 3 -24.45 7.98 -13.47
C PRO A 3 -23.61 9.06 -14.16
N SER A 4 -24.18 10.24 -14.41
CA SER A 4 -23.49 11.44 -14.91
C SER A 4 -22.44 11.98 -13.92
N VAL A 5 -22.80 12.05 -12.64
CA VAL A 5 -21.93 12.55 -11.56
C VAL A 5 -20.72 11.62 -11.35
N LEU A 6 -20.90 10.32 -11.55
CA LEU A 6 -19.82 9.34 -11.40
C LEU A 6 -18.72 9.53 -12.46
N GLN A 7 -19.11 9.81 -13.72
CA GLN A 7 -18.16 10.07 -14.81
C GLN A 7 -17.39 11.37 -14.60
N ILE A 8 -18.07 12.38 -14.03
CA ILE A 8 -17.46 13.65 -13.64
C ILE A 8 -16.40 13.41 -12.57
N VAL A 9 -16.73 12.64 -11.51
CA VAL A 9 -15.77 12.25 -10.47
C VAL A 9 -14.57 11.53 -11.09
N ASP A 10 -14.77 10.51 -11.93
CA ASP A 10 -13.68 9.75 -12.57
C ASP A 10 -12.76 10.65 -13.42
N HIS A 11 -13.33 11.57 -14.19
CA HIS A 11 -12.58 12.51 -15.02
C HIS A 11 -11.67 13.42 -14.18
N PHE A 12 -12.26 14.09 -13.18
CA PHE A 12 -11.55 15.02 -12.32
C PHE A 12 -10.57 14.33 -11.36
N LEU A 13 -10.84 13.08 -10.99
CA LEU A 13 -9.90 12.24 -10.26
C LEU A 13 -8.64 11.95 -11.10
N GLY A 14 -8.82 11.66 -12.40
CA GLY A 14 -7.73 11.52 -13.35
C GLY A 14 -6.90 12.80 -13.52
N GLU A 15 -7.56 13.96 -13.58
CA GLU A 15 -6.90 15.26 -13.65
C GLU A 15 -6.13 15.60 -12.35
N LYS A 16 -6.71 15.28 -11.20
CA LYS A 16 -6.04 15.47 -9.90
C LYS A 16 -4.75 14.65 -9.80
N ARG A 17 -4.76 13.40 -10.30
CA ARG A 17 -3.56 12.56 -10.38
C ARG A 17 -2.47 13.12 -11.30
N LYS A 18 -2.84 13.93 -12.30
CA LYS A 18 -1.88 14.63 -13.19
C LYS A 18 -1.28 15.89 -12.55
N GLY A 19 -1.71 16.26 -11.34
CA GLY A 19 -1.18 17.39 -10.58
C GLY A 19 -2.09 18.61 -10.52
N LYS A 20 -3.33 18.52 -11.00
CA LYS A 20 -4.30 19.63 -10.94
C LYS A 20 -4.69 19.97 -9.50
N ASP A 21 -4.98 21.24 -9.19
CA ASP A 21 -5.37 21.64 -7.83
C ASP A 21 -6.87 21.42 -7.56
N PHE A 22 -7.25 21.14 -6.30
CA PHE A 22 -8.66 21.02 -5.91
C PHE A 22 -9.44 22.32 -6.14
N THR A 23 -8.76 23.46 -6.04
CA THR A 23 -9.31 24.79 -6.31
C THR A 23 -9.70 24.95 -7.77
N GLU A 24 -8.89 24.41 -8.69
CA GLU A 24 -9.16 24.43 -10.13
C GLU A 24 -10.29 23.48 -10.50
N ILE A 25 -10.28 22.26 -9.93
CA ILE A 25 -11.35 21.27 -10.11
C ILE A 25 -12.69 21.85 -9.63
N GLY A 26 -12.71 22.50 -8.47
CA GLY A 26 -13.91 23.17 -7.95
C GLY A 26 -14.43 24.28 -8.85
N ARG A 27 -13.53 25.08 -9.47
CA ARG A 27 -13.93 26.11 -10.45
C ARG A 27 -14.54 25.50 -11.70
N GLU A 28 -13.99 24.41 -12.22
CA GLU A 28 -14.51 23.75 -13.42
C GLU A 28 -15.84 23.04 -13.16
N LEU A 29 -16.00 22.43 -11.99
CA LEU A 29 -17.27 21.87 -11.55
C LEU A 29 -18.39 22.94 -11.45
N LYS A 30 -18.05 24.16 -11.00
CA LYS A 30 -19.01 25.28 -10.98
C LYS A 30 -19.34 25.80 -12.38
N LYS A 31 -18.41 25.75 -13.34
CA LYS A 31 -18.67 26.11 -14.75
C LYS A 31 -19.67 25.16 -15.42
N LEU A 32 -19.83 23.94 -14.91
CA LEU A 32 -20.83 22.97 -15.37
C LEU A 32 -22.24 23.25 -14.82
N ASN A 33 -22.46 24.39 -14.17
CA ASN A 33 -23.76 24.84 -13.64
C ASN A 33 -24.36 23.85 -12.61
N LEU A 34 -23.50 23.11 -11.92
CA LEU A 34 -23.86 22.20 -10.84
C LEU A 34 -24.19 22.99 -9.57
N LYS A 35 -25.14 22.48 -8.78
CA LYS A 35 -25.44 23.03 -7.45
C LYS A 35 -24.21 22.95 -6.55
N ASP A 36 -23.99 23.96 -5.72
CA ASP A 36 -22.85 24.01 -4.78
C ASP A 36 -22.77 22.76 -3.87
N GLU A 37 -23.92 22.20 -3.49
CA GLU A 37 -24.01 20.95 -2.72
C GLU A 37 -23.42 19.76 -3.49
N THR A 38 -23.76 19.62 -4.78
CA THR A 38 -23.24 18.58 -5.66
C THR A 38 -21.75 18.74 -5.90
N VAL A 39 -21.27 19.98 -6.10
CA VAL A 39 -19.83 20.25 -6.24
C VAL A 39 -19.07 19.84 -4.98
N LYS A 40 -19.61 20.14 -3.80
CA LYS A 40 -19.00 19.77 -2.52
C LYS A 40 -18.98 18.26 -2.32
N GLU A 41 -20.03 17.55 -2.71
CA GLU A 41 -20.07 16.08 -2.68
C GLU A 41 -19.02 15.46 -3.61
N ILE A 42 -18.90 15.97 -4.85
CA ILE A 42 -17.91 15.51 -5.83
C ILE A 42 -16.49 15.71 -5.30
N LEU A 43 -16.17 16.91 -4.80
CA LEU A 43 -14.84 17.21 -4.25
C LEU A 43 -14.50 16.31 -3.05
N LYS A 44 -15.48 16.09 -2.15
CA LYS A 44 -15.31 15.19 -1.01
C LYS A 44 -15.07 13.75 -1.43
N GLU A 45 -15.75 13.29 -2.48
CA GLU A 45 -15.54 11.94 -3.03
C GLU A 45 -14.16 11.79 -3.68
N ILE A 46 -13.71 12.79 -4.44
CA ILE A 46 -12.36 12.82 -5.03
C ILE A 46 -11.28 12.78 -3.93
N ASP A 47 -11.42 13.63 -2.92
CA ASP A 47 -10.50 13.69 -1.78
C ASP A 47 -10.45 12.35 -1.02
N ARG A 48 -11.63 11.76 -0.73
CA ARG A 48 -11.71 10.44 -0.09
C ARG A 48 -11.00 9.36 -0.89
N GLN A 49 -11.18 9.34 -2.21
CA GLN A 49 -10.55 8.33 -3.06
C GLN A 49 -9.03 8.47 -3.09
N ILE A 50 -8.51 9.70 -3.20
CA ILE A 50 -7.07 9.96 -3.16
C ILE A 50 -6.48 9.54 -1.82
N PHE A 51 -7.11 9.92 -0.72
CA PHE A 51 -6.68 9.53 0.62
C PHE A 51 -6.64 8.01 0.79
N LEU A 52 -7.67 7.29 0.29
CA LEU A 52 -7.70 5.83 0.33
C LEU A 52 -6.57 5.20 -0.50
N GLU A 53 -6.27 5.74 -1.68
CA GLU A 53 -5.16 5.26 -2.51
C GLU A 53 -3.79 5.50 -1.86
N GLU A 54 -3.57 6.69 -1.30
CA GLU A 54 -2.34 7.01 -0.56
C GLU A 54 -2.19 6.12 0.68
N ALA A 55 -3.25 5.93 1.46
CA ALA A 55 -3.24 5.07 2.63
C ALA A 55 -2.90 3.62 2.29
N VAL A 56 -3.41 3.10 1.16
CA VAL A 56 -3.06 1.76 0.66
C VAL A 56 -1.60 1.72 0.22
N THR A 57 -1.13 2.73 -0.50
CA THR A 57 0.25 2.81 -1.00
C THR A 57 1.27 2.87 0.14
N VAL A 58 1.04 3.71 1.14
CA VAL A 58 1.88 3.82 2.34
C VAL A 58 1.93 2.50 3.11
N LYS A 59 0.78 1.85 3.31
CA LYS A 59 0.76 0.54 3.97
C LYS A 59 1.48 -0.54 3.17
N GLN A 60 1.37 -0.55 1.84
CA GLN A 60 2.11 -1.49 0.99
C GLN A 60 3.62 -1.25 1.05
N LYS A 61 4.06 0.01 1.04
CA LYS A 61 5.48 0.37 1.15
C LYS A 61 6.08 -0.13 2.46
N GLY A 62 5.45 0.13 3.61
CA GLY A 62 5.94 -0.35 4.91
C GLY A 62 5.97 -1.89 5.03
N ILE A 63 5.05 -2.60 4.37
CA ILE A 63 5.10 -4.06 4.29
C ILE A 63 6.27 -4.55 3.45
N ASN A 64 6.51 -3.94 2.29
CA ASN A 64 7.63 -4.29 1.43
C ASN A 64 8.98 -4.04 2.13
N GLU A 65 9.12 -2.93 2.85
CA GLU A 65 10.30 -2.63 3.67
C GLU A 65 10.53 -3.71 4.74
N SER A 66 9.47 -4.12 5.45
CA SER A 66 9.55 -5.18 6.46
C SER A 66 10.00 -6.53 5.87
N ILE A 67 9.52 -6.86 4.66
CA ILE A 67 9.93 -8.08 3.95
C ILE A 67 11.40 -7.99 3.55
N TRP A 68 11.86 -6.86 3.02
CA TRP A 68 13.26 -6.65 2.65
C TRP A 68 14.21 -6.76 3.84
N ILE A 69 13.87 -6.15 4.97
CA ILE A 69 14.65 -6.25 6.21
C ILE A 69 14.73 -7.72 6.68
N GLY A 70 13.60 -8.44 6.65
CA GLY A 70 13.56 -9.86 6.97
C GLY A 70 14.42 -10.71 6.04
N LEU A 71 14.44 -10.38 4.75
CA LEU A 71 15.24 -11.10 3.74
C LEU A 71 16.75 -10.87 3.96
N VAL A 72 17.16 -9.64 4.28
CA VAL A 72 18.55 -9.33 4.66
C VAL A 72 18.97 -10.10 5.92
N LEU A 73 18.11 -10.16 6.94
CA LEU A 73 18.36 -10.94 8.15
C LEU A 73 18.54 -12.44 7.87
N ILE A 74 17.73 -13.01 6.98
CA ILE A 74 17.87 -14.41 6.54
C ILE A 74 19.21 -14.62 5.84
N VAL A 75 19.56 -13.74 4.89
CA VAL A 75 20.83 -13.84 4.15
C VAL A 75 22.02 -13.77 5.11
N LEU A 76 22.02 -12.81 6.05
CA LEU A 76 23.08 -12.71 7.06
C LEU A 76 23.14 -13.96 7.93
N GLY A 77 22.00 -14.46 8.42
CA GLY A 77 21.94 -15.69 9.21
C GLY A 77 22.46 -16.91 8.46
N VAL A 78 22.15 -17.05 7.16
CA VAL A 78 22.67 -18.12 6.30
C VAL A 78 24.19 -17.99 6.11
N VAL A 79 24.69 -16.79 5.83
CA VAL A 79 26.14 -16.54 5.67
C VAL A 79 26.91 -16.87 6.95
N PHE A 80 26.41 -16.42 8.11
CA PHE A 80 27.00 -16.78 9.42
C PHE A 80 26.95 -18.29 9.67
N THR A 81 25.84 -18.94 9.31
CA THR A 81 25.68 -20.38 9.48
C THR A 81 26.68 -21.18 8.64
N ILE A 82 26.85 -20.81 7.38
CA ILE A 82 27.82 -21.45 6.48
C ILE A 82 29.26 -21.18 6.94
N GLY A 83 29.57 -19.94 7.35
CA GLY A 83 30.91 -19.57 7.85
C GLY A 83 31.29 -20.30 9.14
N SER A 84 30.33 -20.61 10.01
CA SER A 84 30.56 -21.42 11.20
C SER A 84 30.75 -22.91 10.88
N LEU A 85 29.94 -23.48 9.97
CA LEU A 85 30.07 -24.89 9.57
C LEU A 85 31.34 -25.21 8.77
N THR A 86 31.85 -24.24 8.01
CA THR A 86 33.10 -24.36 7.24
C THR A 86 34.36 -24.15 8.08
N GLY A 87 34.22 -23.86 9.37
CA GLY A 87 35.34 -23.67 10.29
C GLY A 87 36.03 -22.30 10.17
N PHE A 88 35.50 -21.38 9.38
CA PHE A 88 36.01 -20.02 9.22
C PHE A 88 35.77 -19.14 10.47
N ILE A 89 34.78 -19.52 11.30
CA ILE A 89 34.40 -18.85 12.55
C ILE A 89 34.50 -19.87 13.70
N THR A 90 35.62 -19.87 14.42
CA THR A 90 35.87 -20.74 15.57
C THR A 90 35.23 -20.16 16.84
N GLY A 91 33.95 -20.44 17.08
CA GLY A 91 33.22 -20.04 18.28
C GLY A 91 32.45 -21.21 18.90
N GLY A 92 33.13 -22.02 19.72
CA GLY A 92 32.65 -23.32 20.22
C GLY A 92 31.40 -23.34 21.11
N HIS A 93 30.78 -22.19 21.43
CA HIS A 93 29.63 -22.12 22.36
C HIS A 93 28.49 -21.18 21.92
N ALA A 94 28.49 -20.66 20.69
CA ALA A 94 27.53 -19.63 20.26
C ALA A 94 26.37 -20.14 19.38
N ILE A 95 26.00 -21.42 19.48
CA ILE A 95 24.98 -22.06 18.63
C ILE A 95 23.62 -21.34 18.72
N VAL A 96 23.25 -20.82 19.90
CA VAL A 96 21.97 -20.09 20.11
C VAL A 96 21.96 -18.71 19.43
N LEU A 97 23.11 -18.03 19.33
CA LEU A 97 23.22 -16.71 18.68
C LEU A 97 23.09 -16.80 17.16
N MET A 98 23.38 -17.97 16.57
CA MET A 98 23.40 -18.14 15.13
C MET A 98 22.00 -18.37 14.52
N TYR A 99 21.10 -19.02 15.26
CA TYR A 99 19.73 -19.28 14.81
C TYR A 99 18.75 -18.12 15.05
N GLY A 100 19.07 -17.19 15.95
CA GLY A 100 18.24 -16.03 16.27
C GLY A 100 17.87 -15.17 15.05
N PRO A 101 18.85 -14.70 14.25
CA PRO A 101 18.60 -13.90 13.05
C PRO A 101 17.77 -14.64 11.98
N LEU A 102 18.01 -15.94 11.81
CA LEU A 102 17.28 -16.80 10.88
C LEU A 102 15.80 -16.92 11.25
N ILE A 103 15.51 -17.22 12.51
CA ILE A 103 14.13 -17.34 13.02
C ILE A 103 13.43 -15.98 12.96
N ALA A 104 14.11 -14.90 13.39
CA ALA A 104 13.57 -13.55 13.34
C ALA A 104 13.22 -13.11 11.90
N GLY A 105 14.10 -13.41 10.94
CA GLY A 105 13.89 -13.15 9.52
C GLY A 105 12.69 -13.92 8.94
N ILE A 106 12.58 -15.22 9.25
CA ILE A 106 11.44 -16.05 8.82
C ILE A 106 10.12 -15.49 9.37
N VAL A 107 10.06 -15.14 10.67
CA VAL A 107 8.86 -14.58 11.30
C VAL A 107 8.45 -13.25 10.64
N LEU A 108 9.41 -12.36 10.36
CA LEU A 108 9.15 -11.09 9.68
C LEU A 108 8.58 -11.30 8.27
N VAL A 109 9.18 -12.21 7.49
CA VAL A 109 8.72 -12.52 6.13
C VAL A 109 7.32 -13.15 6.13
N VAL A 110 7.05 -14.10 7.01
CA VAL A 110 5.71 -14.74 7.11
C VAL A 110 4.64 -13.73 7.56
N ARG A 111 4.96 -12.86 8.53
CA ARG A 111 4.03 -11.83 9.00
C ARG A 111 3.80 -10.75 7.94
N GLY A 112 4.86 -10.35 7.22
CA GLY A 112 4.80 -9.40 6.11
C GLY A 112 3.97 -9.93 4.93
N THR A 113 4.17 -11.19 4.53
CA THR A 113 3.41 -11.82 3.45
C THR A 113 1.92 -12.00 3.78
N ARG A 114 1.58 -12.34 5.04
CA ARG A 114 0.18 -12.37 5.49
C ARG A 114 -0.47 -10.99 5.44
N LYS A 115 0.22 -9.95 5.95
CA LYS A 115 -0.27 -8.56 5.85
C LYS A 115 -0.43 -8.13 4.38
N ARG A 116 0.51 -8.49 3.50
CA ARG A 116 0.44 -8.19 2.07
C ARG A 116 -0.80 -8.79 1.42
N LYS A 117 -1.13 -10.06 1.72
CA LYS A 117 -2.35 -10.72 1.22
C LYS A 117 -3.62 -10.01 1.68
N ASN A 118 -3.69 -9.61 2.95
CA ASN A 118 -4.85 -8.89 3.49
C ASN A 118 -5.04 -7.51 2.82
N ILE A 119 -3.95 -6.78 2.57
CA ILE A 119 -4.02 -5.49 1.86
C ILE A 119 -4.35 -5.67 0.38
N ALA A 120 -3.84 -6.72 -0.26
CA ALA A 120 -4.20 -7.05 -1.63
C ALA A 120 -5.70 -7.42 -1.76
N GLY A 121 -6.25 -8.14 -0.78
CA GLY A 121 -7.69 -8.40 -0.67
C GLY A 121 -8.50 -7.12 -0.49
N PHE A 122 -8.14 -6.28 0.49
CA PHE A 122 -8.80 -5.00 0.74
C PHE A 122 -8.75 -4.05 -0.47
N SER A 123 -7.61 -3.98 -1.17
CA SER A 123 -7.48 -3.19 -2.41
C SER A 123 -8.36 -3.72 -3.54
N LYS A 124 -8.49 -5.05 -3.67
CA LYS A 124 -9.44 -5.67 -4.60
C LYS A 124 -10.88 -5.34 -4.23
N ASP A 125 -11.23 -5.36 -2.94
CA ASP A 125 -12.59 -5.04 -2.47
C ASP A 125 -12.96 -3.58 -2.67
N ILE A 126 -12.03 -2.63 -2.46
CA ILE A 126 -12.24 -1.21 -2.80
C ILE A 126 -12.51 -1.05 -4.30
N ARG A 127 -11.70 -1.68 -5.15
CA ARG A 127 -11.92 -1.64 -6.61
C ARG A 127 -13.23 -2.33 -7.00
N ALA A 128 -13.56 -3.48 -6.40
CA ALA A 128 -14.77 -4.24 -6.70
C ALA A 128 -16.04 -3.51 -6.22
N GLY A 129 -16.00 -2.83 -5.07
CA GLY A 129 -17.09 -1.98 -4.59
C GLY A 129 -17.38 -0.81 -5.54
N TYR A 130 -16.34 -0.30 -6.21
CA TYR A 130 -16.50 0.68 -7.29
C TYR A 130 -17.18 0.09 -8.53
N PHE A 131 -16.74 -1.10 -8.97
CA PHE A 131 -17.33 -1.80 -10.13
C PHE A 131 -18.75 -2.33 -9.89
N ARG A 132 -19.12 -2.68 -8.65
CA ARG A 132 -20.47 -3.17 -8.33
C ARG A 132 -21.52 -2.05 -8.30
N LYS A 133 -21.11 -0.80 -8.12
CA LYS A 133 -21.98 0.39 -8.26
C LYS A 133 -22.20 0.82 -9.73
N ARG A 134 -21.60 0.09 -10.67
CA ARG A 134 -21.58 0.34 -12.12
C ARG A 134 -22.66 -0.44 -12.89
N HIS A 135 -23.44 -1.27 -12.20
CA HIS A 135 -24.54 -2.08 -12.73
C HIS A 135 -25.83 -1.76 -11.98
#